data_AF-A0A937MXE2-F1
#
_entry.id   AF-A0A937MXE2-F1
#
_cell.length_a   1.000
_cell.length_b   1.000
_cell.length_c   1.000
_cell.angle_alpha   90.00
_cell.angle_beta   90.00
_cell.angle_gamma   90.00
#
_symmetry.space_group_name_H-M   'P 1'
#
loop_
_entity.id
_entity.type
_entity.pdbx_description
1 polymer ?
#
loop_
_entity_poly.entity_id
_entity_poly.type
_entity_poly.pdbx_seq_one_letter_code
_entity_poly.pdbx_strand_id
1 'polypeptide(L)'
;MKLDSSLEEEILHLYQEPGIGASYSNTYGEENIQSLVGKYRSLKDESMQEMLEMVVRFSQSSDLATCFVSVGVLHALGKNEDVQEAYRWAETQEGSARIISHFDIGKSVADYFTSA
;
A
#
# COMPACT_ATOMS: atom_id res chain seq x y z
N MET A 1 19.10 -8.82 -2.94
CA MET A 1 19.30 -7.40 -3.29
C MET A 1 19.49 -6.62 -2.01
N LYS A 2 20.49 -5.74 -1.96
CA LYS A 2 20.58 -4.73 -0.90
C LYS A 2 19.85 -3.52 -1.45
N LEU A 3 18.69 -3.21 -0.89
CA LEU A 3 18.09 -1.89 -1.04
C LEU A 3 19.19 -0.87 -0.72
N ASP A 4 19.32 0.17 -1.55
CA ASP A 4 19.98 1.37 -1.08
C ASP A 4 19.19 1.82 0.15
N SER A 5 19.82 1.83 1.33
CA SER A 5 19.13 2.02 2.61
C SER A 5 18.27 3.29 2.64
N SER A 6 18.61 4.27 1.79
CA SER A 6 17.82 5.48 1.55
C SER A 6 16.42 5.22 0.98
N LEU A 7 16.27 4.32 0.00
CA LEU A 7 14.99 4.12 -0.67
C LEU A 7 13.98 3.41 0.23
N GLU A 8 14.43 2.39 0.96
CA GLU A 8 13.59 1.68 1.93
C GLU A 8 13.11 2.61 3.04
N GLU A 9 14.01 3.42 3.60
CA GLU A 9 13.67 4.43 4.63
C GLU A 9 12.66 5.45 4.10
N GLU A 10 12.85 5.95 2.88
CA GLU A 10 11.90 6.86 2.22
C GLU A 10 10.53 6.21 2.03
N ILE A 11 10.46 4.96 1.55
CA ILE A 11 9.18 4.25 1.37
C ILE A 11 8.50 4.06 2.72
N LEU A 12 9.22 3.60 3.75
CA LEU A 12 8.68 3.41 5.10
C LEU A 12 8.14 4.72 5.69
N HIS A 13 8.83 5.83 5.44
CA HIS A 13 8.36 7.15 5.85
C HIS A 13 7.02 7.51 5.20
N LEU A 14 6.83 7.23 3.91
CA LEU A 14 5.56 7.49 3.21
C LEU A 14 4.38 6.65 3.73
N TYR A 15 4.65 5.48 4.33
CA TYR A 15 3.61 4.72 5.05
C TYR A 15 3.21 5.35 6.38
N GLN A 16 4.11 6.10 7.02
CA GLN A 16 3.95 6.62 8.37
C GLN A 16 3.49 8.07 8.41
N GLU A 17 3.85 8.87 7.40
CA GLU A 17 3.63 10.31 7.37
C GLU A 17 2.86 10.78 6.12
N PRO A 18 1.76 11.54 6.30
CA PRO A 18 1.12 11.84 7.58
C PRO A 18 0.53 10.56 8.20
N GLY A 19 0.41 10.56 9.53
CA GLY A 19 -0.25 9.45 10.22
C GLY A 19 -1.70 9.33 9.75
N ILE A 20 -2.19 8.11 9.60
CA ILE A 20 -3.60 7.86 9.28
C ILE A 20 -4.46 8.37 10.44
N GLY A 21 -5.45 9.20 10.11
CA GLY A 21 -6.28 9.90 11.09
C GLY A 21 -5.67 11.18 11.66
N ALA A 22 -4.48 11.60 11.20
CA ALA A 22 -3.84 12.84 11.66
C ALA A 22 -4.58 14.11 11.18
N SER A 23 -5.35 14.01 10.10
CA SER A 23 -6.11 15.12 9.52
C SER A 23 -7.40 14.65 8.87
N TYR A 24 -8.27 15.60 8.53
CA TYR A 24 -9.48 15.33 7.75
C TYR A 24 -9.17 14.85 6.32
N SER A 25 -8.02 15.25 5.77
CA SER A 25 -7.56 14.88 4.43
C SER A 25 -6.88 13.52 4.36
N ASN A 26 -6.38 12.99 5.49
CA ASN A 26 -5.75 11.68 5.60
C ASN A 26 -6.44 10.78 6.64
N THR A 27 -7.78 10.82 6.69
CA THR A 27 -8.55 10.03 7.68
C THR A 27 -8.41 8.53 7.43
N TYR A 28 -8.31 8.12 6.17
CA TYR A 28 -8.26 6.72 5.75
C TYR A 28 -6.96 6.35 5.00
N GLY A 29 -5.92 7.20 5.06
CA GLY A 29 -4.63 6.94 4.41
C GLY A 29 -4.56 7.37 2.94
N GLU A 30 -5.44 8.28 2.54
CA GLU A 30 -5.51 8.87 1.20
C GLU A 30 -4.15 9.42 0.75
N GLU A 31 -3.51 10.23 1.60
CA GLU A 31 -2.25 10.89 1.30
C GLU A 31 -1.10 9.87 1.26
N ASN A 32 -1.14 8.83 2.09
CA ASN A 32 -0.15 7.75 2.07
C ASN A 32 -0.20 6.99 0.73
N ILE A 33 -1.39 6.58 0.30
CA ILE A 33 -1.59 5.86 -0.97
C ILE A 33 -1.14 6.73 -2.14
N GLN A 34 -1.55 8.00 -2.19
CA GLN A 34 -1.16 8.93 -3.24
C GLN A 34 0.36 9.14 -3.29
N SER A 35 1.00 9.33 -2.13
CA SER A 35 2.43 9.57 -2.04
C SER A 35 3.23 8.35 -2.48
N LEU A 36 2.82 7.14 -2.08
CA LEU A 36 3.46 5.89 -2.51
C LEU A 36 3.28 5.64 -4.01
N VAL A 37 2.08 5.86 -4.56
CA VAL A 37 1.83 5.76 -6.01
C VAL A 37 2.67 6.78 -6.78
N GLY A 38 2.72 8.02 -6.30
CA GLY A 38 3.54 9.09 -6.87
C GLY A 38 5.03 8.75 -6.85
N LYS A 39 5.53 8.25 -5.70
CA LYS A 39 6.90 7.76 -5.55
C LYS A 39 7.19 6.66 -6.55
N TYR A 40 6.37 5.62 -6.62
CA TYR A 40 6.52 4.52 -7.58
C TYR A 40 6.65 5.03 -9.02
N ARG A 41 5.75 5.92 -9.45
CA ARG A 41 5.74 6.50 -10.80
C ARG A 41 6.94 7.41 -11.09
N SER A 42 7.61 7.94 -10.07
CA SER A 42 8.81 8.77 -10.20
C SER A 42 10.11 7.96 -10.30
N LEU A 43 10.11 6.70 -9.84
CA LEU A 43 11.27 5.81 -9.87
C LEU A 43 11.52 5.28 -11.28
N LYS A 44 12.71 4.68 -11.48
CA LYS A 44 13.12 4.07 -12.75
C LYS A 44 13.54 2.62 -12.50
N ASP A 45 13.28 1.76 -13.50
CA ASP A 45 13.78 0.40 -13.65
C ASP A 45 13.88 -0.38 -12.31
N GLU A 46 15.11 -0.60 -11.82
CA GLU A 46 15.41 -1.43 -10.65
C GLU A 46 14.73 -0.91 -9.37
N SER A 47 14.81 0.39 -9.08
CA SER A 47 14.19 0.97 -7.88
C SER A 47 12.65 0.86 -7.90
N MET A 48 12.04 0.91 -9.10
CA MET A 48 10.61 0.71 -9.25
C MET A 48 10.22 -0.73 -8.89
N GLN A 49 11.03 -1.70 -9.32
CA GLN A 49 10.81 -3.11 -8.99
C GLN A 49 11.06 -3.38 -7.50
N GLU A 50 12.11 -2.82 -6.92
CA GLU A 50 12.40 -2.93 -5.48
C GLU A 50 11.25 -2.39 -4.62
N MET A 51 10.72 -1.21 -4.97
CA MET A 51 9.55 -0.65 -4.29
C MET A 51 8.34 -1.58 -4.44
N LEU A 52 8.09 -2.14 -5.63
CA LEU A 52 6.97 -3.05 -5.84
C LEU A 52 7.08 -4.28 -4.94
N GLU A 53 8.26 -4.90 -4.87
CA GLU A 53 8.51 -6.06 -4.01
C GLU A 53 8.25 -5.75 -2.53
N MET A 54 8.61 -4.55 -2.08
CA MET A 54 8.28 -4.09 -0.72
C MET A 54 6.77 -3.95 -0.51
N VAL A 55 6.06 -3.29 -1.43
CA VAL A 55 4.61 -3.09 -1.33
C VAL A 55 3.87 -4.44 -1.34
N VAL A 56 4.28 -5.38 -2.19
CA VAL A 56 3.72 -6.75 -2.21
C VAL A 56 3.93 -7.44 -0.87
N ARG A 57 5.15 -7.40 -0.33
CA ARG A 57 5.44 -7.97 1.00
C ARG A 57 4.59 -7.33 2.10
N PHE A 58 4.43 -6.02 2.08
CA PHE A 58 3.65 -5.28 3.07
C PHE A 58 2.14 -5.47 2.94
N SER A 59 1.63 -5.80 1.75
CA SER A 59 0.23 -6.20 1.56
C SER A 59 -0.15 -7.45 2.36
N GLN A 60 0.84 -8.25 2.77
CA GLN A 60 0.68 -9.47 3.55
C GLN A 60 1.20 -9.32 4.99
N SER A 61 1.14 -8.09 5.53
CA SER A 61 1.55 -7.77 6.90
C SER A 61 0.40 -7.93 7.91
N SER A 62 0.74 -8.29 9.15
CA SER A 62 -0.20 -8.29 10.28
C SER A 62 -0.51 -6.89 10.82
N ASP A 63 0.29 -5.88 10.45
CA ASP A 63 -0.05 -4.48 10.72
C ASP A 63 -1.14 -4.02 9.74
N LEU A 64 -2.33 -3.76 10.29
CA LEU A 64 -3.50 -3.39 9.50
C LEU A 64 -3.29 -2.10 8.71
N ALA A 65 -2.59 -1.12 9.28
CA ALA A 65 -2.30 0.14 8.61
C ALA A 65 -1.45 -0.11 7.34
N THR A 66 -0.35 -0.81 7.51
CA THR A 66 0.57 -1.15 6.43
C THR A 66 -0.08 -2.01 5.34
N CYS A 67 -0.83 -3.05 5.71
CA CYS A 67 -1.40 -3.96 4.71
C CYS A 67 -2.55 -3.32 3.92
N PHE A 68 -3.39 -2.49 4.55
CA PHE A 68 -4.45 -1.78 3.83
C PHE A 68 -3.87 -0.78 2.83
N VAL A 69 -2.87 0.03 3.24
CA VAL A 69 -2.26 1.03 2.36
C VAL A 69 -1.61 0.33 1.17
N SER A 70 -0.93 -0.77 1.42
CA SER A 70 -0.24 -1.54 0.37
C SER A 70 -1.22 -2.09 -0.68
N VAL A 71 -2.35 -2.65 -0.25
CA VAL A 71 -3.38 -3.12 -1.20
C VAL A 71 -3.98 -1.95 -2.00
N GLY A 72 -4.22 -0.80 -1.36
CA GLY A 72 -4.65 0.41 -2.06
C GLY A 72 -3.66 0.87 -3.13
N VAL A 73 -2.36 0.84 -2.83
CA VAL A 73 -1.28 1.17 -3.78
C VAL A 73 -1.24 0.18 -4.94
N LEU A 74 -1.25 -1.13 -4.67
CA LEU A 74 -1.25 -2.16 -5.72
C LEU A 74 -2.45 -2.01 -6.65
N HIS A 75 -3.63 -1.76 -6.08
CA HIS A 75 -4.87 -1.51 -6.83
C HIS A 75 -4.74 -0.26 -7.71
N ALA A 76 -4.25 0.85 -7.16
CA ALA A 76 -4.04 2.11 -7.91
C ALA A 76 -2.99 1.99 -9.04
N LEU A 77 -2.06 1.06 -8.92
CA LEU A 77 -1.05 0.75 -9.93
C LEU A 77 -1.52 -0.30 -10.96
N GLY A 78 -2.75 -0.81 -10.84
CA GLY A 78 -3.29 -1.85 -11.72
C GLY A 78 -2.65 -3.23 -11.54
N LYS A 79 -2.04 -3.48 -10.37
CA LYS A 79 -1.37 -4.75 -10.04
C LYS A 79 -2.39 -5.79 -9.54
N ASN A 80 -3.34 -6.12 -10.40
CA ASN A 80 -4.51 -6.93 -10.05
C ASN A 80 -4.15 -8.33 -9.52
N GLU A 81 -3.10 -8.95 -10.05
CA GLU A 81 -2.65 -10.27 -9.60
C GLU A 81 -2.09 -10.22 -8.17
N ASP A 82 -1.29 -9.20 -7.86
CA ASP A 82 -0.74 -8.97 -6.52
C ASP A 82 -1.85 -8.65 -5.51
N VAL A 83 -2.87 -7.87 -5.91
CA VAL A 83 -4.07 -7.64 -5.09
C VAL A 83 -4.78 -8.95 -4.80
N GLN A 84 -5.05 -9.78 -5.81
CA GLN A 84 -5.71 -11.06 -5.59
C GLN A 84 -4.90 -11.99 -4.68
N GLU A 85 -3.57 -11.97 -4.80
CA GLU A 85 -2.70 -12.74 -3.91
C GLU A 85 -2.79 -12.26 -2.46
N ALA A 86 -2.84 -10.94 -2.23
CA ALA A 86 -3.05 -10.39 -0.89
C ALA A 86 -4.39 -10.86 -0.29
N TYR A 87 -5.48 -10.88 -1.08
CA TYR A 87 -6.78 -11.38 -0.63
C TYR A 87 -6.73 -12.89 -0.30
N ARG A 88 -6.11 -13.71 -1.17
CA ARG A 88 -5.90 -15.15 -0.89
C ARG A 88 -5.11 -15.36 0.38
N TRP A 89 -4.05 -14.58 0.60
CA TRP A 89 -3.29 -14.60 1.84
C TRP A 89 -4.18 -14.26 3.03
N ALA A 90 -4.97 -13.19 2.97
CA ALA A 90 -5.84 -12.74 4.07
C ALA A 90 -6.91 -13.79 4.46
N GLU A 91 -7.42 -14.57 3.51
CA GLU A 91 -8.36 -15.68 3.78
C GLU A 91 -7.76 -16.76 4.69
N THR A 92 -6.43 -16.92 4.68
CA THR A 92 -5.73 -17.92 5.50
C THR A 92 -5.38 -17.42 6.90
N GLN A 93 -5.57 -16.14 7.18
CA GLN A 93 -5.17 -15.53 8.46
C GLN A 93 -6.28 -15.58 9.50
N GLU A 94 -5.88 -15.63 10.78
CA GLU A 94 -6.81 -15.37 11.87
C GLU A 94 -7.34 -13.93 11.79
N GLY A 95 -8.66 -13.77 11.85
CA GLY A 95 -9.29 -12.46 11.67
C GLY A 95 -9.41 -12.01 10.21
N SER A 96 -9.42 -12.96 9.25
CA SER A 96 -9.57 -12.73 7.81
C SER A 96 -10.61 -11.66 7.44
N ALA A 97 -11.82 -11.73 8.02
CA ALA A 97 -12.89 -10.77 7.75
C ALA A 97 -12.49 -9.31 8.07
N ARG A 98 -11.70 -9.10 9.14
CA ARG A 98 -11.21 -7.77 9.51
C ARG A 98 -10.16 -7.28 8.50
N ILE A 99 -9.22 -8.14 8.11
CA ILE A 99 -8.16 -7.81 7.15
C ILE A 99 -8.77 -7.48 5.78
N ILE A 100 -9.66 -8.35 5.28
CA ILE A 100 -10.37 -8.15 4.01
C ILE A 100 -11.17 -6.84 4.04
N SER A 101 -11.87 -6.54 5.14
CA SER A 101 -12.57 -5.27 5.27
C SER A 101 -11.64 -4.05 5.19
N HIS A 102 -10.39 -4.14 5.68
CA HIS A 102 -9.42 -3.06 5.52
C HIS A 102 -8.91 -2.97 4.08
N PHE A 103 -8.74 -4.10 3.39
CA PHE A 103 -8.39 -4.11 1.97
C PHE A 103 -9.48 -3.47 1.11
N ASP A 104 -10.75 -3.72 1.40
CA ASP A 104 -11.87 -3.09 0.70
C ASP A 104 -11.88 -1.57 0.90
N ILE A 105 -11.55 -1.09 2.10
CA ILE A 105 -11.35 0.34 2.39
C ILE A 105 -10.21 0.90 1.53
N GLY A 106 -9.03 0.25 1.55
CA GLY A 106 -7.87 0.68 0.79
C GLY A 106 -8.15 0.79 -0.71
N LYS A 107 -8.87 -0.18 -1.29
CA LYS A 107 -9.32 -0.11 -2.69
C LYS A 107 -10.31 1.02 -2.94
N SER A 108 -11.29 1.19 -2.06
CA SER A 108 -12.30 2.26 -2.20
C SER A 108 -11.66 3.65 -2.15
N VAL A 109 -10.68 3.84 -1.26
CA VAL A 109 -9.88 5.06 -1.19
C VAL A 109 -9.09 5.25 -2.49
N ALA A 110 -8.39 4.21 -2.95
CA ALA A 110 -7.63 4.28 -4.19
C ALA A 110 -8.52 4.62 -5.40
N ASP A 111 -9.68 4.00 -5.54
CA ASP A 111 -10.64 4.27 -6.62
C ASP A 111 -11.12 5.72 -6.61
N TYR A 112 -11.38 6.31 -5.44
CA TYR A 112 -11.82 7.70 -5.34
C TYR A 112 -10.81 8.68 -5.95
N PHE A 113 -9.50 8.43 -5.82
CA PHE A 113 -8.47 9.33 -6.32
C PHE A 113 -7.87 8.94 -7.67
N THR A 114 -8.02 7.69 -8.12
CA THR A 114 -7.61 7.28 -9.48
C THR A 114 -8.68 7.56 -10.52
N SER A 115 -9.93 7.80 -10.09
CA SER A 115 -11.05 8.19 -10.95
C SER A 115 -11.12 9.70 -11.23
N ALA A 116 -10.26 10.52 -10.60
CA ALA A 116 -10.19 11.97 -10.76
C ALA A 116 -9.06 12.37 -11.73
#